data_AF-A0A2V8QA65-F1
#
_entry.id   AF-A0A2V8QA65-F1
#
_cell.length_a   1.000
_cell.length_b   1.000
_cell.length_c   1.000
_cell.angle_alpha   90.00
_cell.angle_beta   90.00
_cell.angle_gamma   90.00
#
_symmetry.space_group_name_H-M   'P 1'
#
loop_
_entity.id
_entity.type
_entity.pdbx_description
1 polymer ?
#
loop_
_entity_poly.entity_id
_entity_poly.type
_entity_poly.pdbx_seq_one_letter_code
_entity_poly.pdbx_strand_id
1 'polypeptide(L)'
;MTNAENPPSSTTRKWTLTPEAFDNLLAVFHPNRDSAAQKYLEVRANLVRFFEWRGCPFPEDHADETFNRVARKIADGEEIQKPAGYVMGVARLLVLEIIKSLTRQREALGEYQHSYSEVADVPESESRIDCLQTCLQQLSPDNREFIIQYYQGDKGEKIENRRKLGQRLGVAINTLRMRAQRLRERLQGCVEECVNVG
;
A
#
# COMPACT_ATOMS: atom_id res chain seq x y z
N MET A 1 -0.55 28.67 -45.04
CA MET A 1 -0.91 27.40 -44.39
C MET A 1 0.09 27.17 -43.27
N THR A 2 -0.21 27.67 -42.08
CA THR A 2 0.64 27.59 -40.89
C THR A 2 0.27 26.32 -40.12
N ASN A 3 1.17 25.34 -40.12
CA ASN A 3 1.03 24.14 -39.30
C ASN A 3 1.25 24.52 -37.84
N ALA A 4 0.20 24.39 -37.04
CA ALA A 4 0.26 24.47 -35.59
C ALA A 4 0.90 23.19 -35.06
N GLU A 5 2.10 23.31 -34.49
CA GLU A 5 2.72 22.25 -33.70
C GLU A 5 1.96 22.10 -32.39
N ASN A 6 1.41 20.90 -32.17
CA ASN A 6 0.79 20.52 -30.91
C ASN A 6 1.85 20.48 -29.80
N PRO A 7 1.60 21.06 -28.61
CA PRO A 7 2.53 20.95 -27.49
C PRO A 7 2.58 19.51 -26.96
N PRO A 8 3.76 19.02 -26.54
CA PRO A 8 3.92 17.67 -26.04
C PRO A 8 3.12 17.46 -24.76
N SER A 9 2.31 16.40 -24.76
CA SER A 9 1.52 15.87 -23.65
C SER A 9 2.38 15.74 -22.39
N SER A 10 1.90 16.31 -21.28
CA SER A 10 2.56 16.32 -19.97
C SER A 10 2.60 14.89 -19.38
N THR A 11 3.70 14.20 -19.65
CA THR A 11 4.09 13.00 -18.92
C THR A 11 4.31 13.38 -17.46
N THR A 12 3.43 12.87 -16.58
CA THR A 12 3.46 13.06 -15.13
C THR A 12 4.81 12.67 -14.57
N ARG A 13 5.67 13.67 -14.25
CA ARG A 13 6.90 13.40 -13.51
C ARG A 13 6.52 12.79 -12.17
N LYS A 14 7.00 11.57 -11.93
CA LYS A 14 6.90 10.88 -10.65
C LYS A 14 7.72 11.67 -9.63
N TRP A 15 7.07 12.59 -8.92
CA TRP A 15 7.72 13.41 -7.90
C TRP A 15 8.32 12.49 -6.83
N THR A 16 9.56 12.80 -6.44
CA THR A 16 10.33 12.04 -5.46
C THR A 16 10.53 12.93 -4.24
N LEU A 17 10.29 12.39 -3.05
CA LEU A 17 10.48 13.12 -1.80
C LEU A 17 11.94 13.55 -1.64
N THR A 18 12.19 14.86 -1.59
CA THR A 18 13.52 15.43 -1.34
C THR A 18 13.78 15.55 0.16
N PRO A 19 15.05 15.59 0.61
CA PRO A 19 15.38 15.83 2.02
C PRO A 19 14.75 17.13 2.55
N GLU A 20 14.78 18.20 1.76
CA GLU A 20 14.17 19.49 2.10
C GLU A 20 12.65 19.39 2.26
N ALA A 21 11.96 18.71 1.34
CA ALA A 21 10.51 18.51 1.45
C ALA A 21 10.15 17.65 2.68
N PHE A 22 11.02 16.72 3.06
CA PHE A 22 10.84 15.92 4.27
C PHE A 22 11.09 16.73 5.55
N ASP A 23 12.12 17.57 5.59
CA ASP A 23 12.38 18.46 6.71
C ASP A 23 11.22 19.46 6.91
N ASN A 24 10.67 20.00 5.82
CA ASN A 24 9.49 20.86 5.85
C ASN A 24 8.25 20.12 6.37
N LEU A 25 8.05 18.86 5.95
CA LEU A 25 6.98 18.01 6.48
C LEU A 25 7.14 17.79 8.00
N LEU A 26 8.35 17.52 8.49
CA LEU A 26 8.60 17.34 9.92
C LEU A 26 8.34 18.63 10.71
N ALA A 27 8.76 19.78 10.18
CA ALA A 27 8.54 21.07 10.83
C ALA A 27 7.06 21.40 11.06
N VAL A 28 6.17 20.90 10.18
CA VAL A 28 4.71 21.03 10.34
C VAL A 28 4.18 20.25 11.56
N PHE A 29 4.82 19.15 11.96
CA PHE A 29 4.39 18.38 13.15
C PHE A 29 4.86 18.98 14.46
N HIS A 30 6.09 19.52 14.50
CA HIS A 30 6.65 20.14 15.68
C HIS A 30 7.91 20.97 15.35
N PRO A 31 8.18 22.09 16.06
CA PRO A 31 9.42 22.87 15.87
C PRO A 31 10.69 22.14 16.28
N ASN A 32 10.65 21.37 17.37
CA ASN A 32 11.76 20.50 17.77
C ASN A 32 11.78 19.23 16.92
N ARG A 33 12.95 18.93 16.32
CA ARG A 33 13.17 17.82 15.39
C ARG A 33 12.89 16.44 15.99
N ASP A 34 13.30 16.18 17.22
CA ASP A 34 13.10 14.86 17.85
C ASP A 34 11.61 14.62 18.14
N SER A 35 10.93 15.64 18.68
CA SER A 35 9.47 15.57 18.88
C SER A 35 8.71 15.48 17.55
N ALA A 36 9.19 16.13 16.48
CA ALA A 36 8.61 16.00 15.13
C ALA A 36 8.75 14.57 14.59
N ALA A 37 9.93 13.96 14.76
CA ALA A 37 10.19 12.59 14.35
C ALA A 37 9.29 11.60 15.11
N GLN A 38 9.11 11.79 16.42
CA GLN A 38 8.20 10.96 17.23
C GLN A 38 6.75 11.05 16.72
N LYS A 39 6.24 12.28 16.51
CA LYS A 39 4.88 12.48 15.97
C LYS A 39 4.72 11.91 14.56
N TYR A 40 5.73 12.06 13.71
CA TYR A 40 5.74 11.46 12.38
C TYR A 40 5.62 9.94 12.46
N LEU A 41 6.39 9.28 13.33
CA LEU A 41 6.34 7.82 13.51
C LEU A 41 5.01 7.35 14.09
N GLU A 42 4.42 8.12 15.00
CA GLU A 42 3.08 7.85 15.55
C GLU A 42 2.01 7.91 14.44
N VAL A 43 2.00 8.99 13.67
CA VAL A 43 1.05 9.15 12.55
C VAL A 43 1.28 8.08 11.49
N ARG A 44 2.53 7.73 11.18
CA ARG A 44 2.86 6.64 10.27
C ARG A 44 2.31 5.30 10.75
N ALA A 45 2.48 4.97 12.03
CA ALA A 45 1.93 3.73 12.59
C ALA A 45 0.40 3.71 12.50
N ASN A 46 -0.26 4.85 12.77
CA ASN A 46 -1.71 4.99 12.63
C ASN A 46 -2.17 4.84 11.17
N LEU A 47 -1.41 5.36 10.21
CA LEU A 47 -1.69 5.16 8.78
C LEU A 47 -1.57 3.69 8.36
N VAL A 48 -0.51 3.01 8.79
CA VAL A 48 -0.32 1.58 8.48
C VAL A 48 -1.51 0.78 8.98
N ARG A 49 -1.88 0.95 10.26
CA ARG A 49 -3.07 0.32 10.84
C ARG A 49 -4.35 0.69 10.09
N PHE A 50 -4.50 1.95 9.70
CA PHE A 50 -5.64 2.41 8.92
C PHE A 50 -5.75 1.68 7.58
N PHE A 51 -4.67 1.55 6.81
CA PHE A 51 -4.69 0.82 5.54
C PHE A 51 -4.86 -0.69 5.73
N GLU A 52 -4.30 -1.27 6.80
CA GLU A 52 -4.51 -2.67 7.20
C GLU A 52 -5.98 -2.95 7.47
N TRP A 53 -6.62 -2.16 8.32
CA TRP A 53 -8.04 -2.27 8.64
C TRP A 53 -8.96 -2.04 7.44
N ARG A 54 -8.48 -1.33 6.41
CA ARG A 54 -9.21 -1.17 5.14
C ARG A 54 -8.92 -2.28 4.14
N GLY A 55 -8.19 -3.32 4.53
CA GLY A 55 -7.85 -4.45 3.67
C GLY A 55 -6.96 -4.06 2.48
N CYS A 56 -6.31 -2.90 2.53
CA CYS A 56 -5.48 -2.42 1.43
C CYS A 56 -4.21 -3.28 1.32
N PRO A 57 -3.78 -3.62 0.10
CA PRO A 57 -2.50 -4.28 -0.08
C PRO A 57 -1.35 -3.33 0.24
N PHE A 58 -0.26 -3.83 0.82
CA PHE A 58 0.95 -3.04 1.10
C PHE A 58 0.69 -1.74 1.91
N PRO A 59 0.16 -1.84 3.14
CA PRO A 59 -0.23 -0.68 3.96
C PRO A 59 0.93 0.29 4.26
N GLU A 60 2.15 -0.22 4.41
CA GLU A 60 3.37 0.59 4.59
C GLU A 60 3.65 1.49 3.39
N ASP A 61 3.55 0.94 2.17
CA ASP A 61 3.75 1.69 0.93
C ASP A 61 2.69 2.79 0.78
N HIS A 62 1.44 2.52 1.20
CA HIS A 62 0.37 3.52 1.19
C HIS A 62 0.52 4.60 2.26
N ALA A 63 1.08 4.26 3.43
CA ALA A 63 1.45 5.26 4.44
C ALA A 63 2.53 6.19 3.89
N ASP A 64 3.57 5.64 3.26
CA ASP A 64 4.67 6.43 2.67
C ASP A 64 4.16 7.30 1.51
N GLU A 65 3.30 6.77 0.63
CA GLU A 65 2.66 7.56 -0.44
C GLU A 65 1.78 8.69 0.11
N THR A 66 1.09 8.46 1.23
CA THR A 66 0.31 9.52 1.90
C THR A 66 1.22 10.68 2.31
N PHE A 67 2.36 10.39 2.94
CA PHE A 67 3.32 11.43 3.31
C PHE A 67 3.95 12.11 2.11
N ASN A 68 4.23 11.38 1.02
CA ASN A 68 4.73 11.98 -0.21
C ASN A 68 3.76 13.02 -0.77
N ARG A 69 2.46 12.73 -0.77
CA ARG A 69 1.43 13.67 -1.24
C ARG A 69 1.32 14.89 -0.33
N VAL A 70 1.39 14.70 0.99
CA VAL A 70 1.37 15.81 1.95
C VAL A 70 2.61 16.68 1.81
N ALA A 71 3.80 16.08 1.72
CA ALA A 71 5.05 16.82 1.53
C ALA A 71 5.06 17.61 0.22
N ARG A 72 4.49 17.06 -0.87
CA ARG A 72 4.32 17.81 -2.12
C ARG A 72 3.42 19.03 -1.95
N LYS A 73 2.29 18.87 -1.27
CA LYS A 73 1.36 19.98 -0.99
C LYS A 73 1.99 21.10 -0.17
N ILE A 74 2.80 20.73 0.83
CA ILE A 74 3.60 21.71 1.60
C ILE A 74 4.60 22.42 0.69
N ALA A 75 5.31 21.69 -0.17
CA ALA A 75 6.25 22.27 -1.12
C ALA A 75 5.57 23.20 -2.14
N ASP A 76 4.31 22.93 -2.48
CA ASP A 76 3.46 23.79 -3.33
C ASP A 76 2.90 25.02 -2.58
N GLY A 77 3.23 25.19 -1.29
CA GLY A 77 2.87 26.35 -0.47
C GLY A 77 1.59 26.18 0.36
N GLU A 78 1.05 24.97 0.49
CA GLU A 78 -0.15 24.73 1.30
C GLU A 78 0.16 24.81 2.81
N GLU A 79 -0.51 25.71 3.51
CA GLU A 79 -0.39 25.85 4.97
C GLU A 79 -1.23 24.80 5.70
N ILE A 80 -0.58 23.96 6.49
CA ILE A 80 -1.23 22.86 7.22
C ILE A 80 -1.27 23.14 8.72
N GLN A 81 -2.45 23.48 9.24
CA GLN A 81 -2.62 23.78 10.67
C GLN A 81 -2.83 22.54 11.56
N LYS A 82 -3.49 21.50 11.05
CA LYS A 82 -3.79 20.26 11.80
C LYS A 82 -3.14 19.06 11.11
N PRO A 83 -1.82 18.82 11.30
CA PRO A 83 -1.03 17.90 10.48
C PRO A 83 -1.59 16.48 10.46
N ALA A 84 -1.84 15.90 11.63
CA ALA A 84 -2.36 14.53 11.75
C ALA A 84 -3.74 14.36 11.07
N GLY A 85 -4.63 15.34 11.26
CA GLY A 85 -5.96 15.33 10.64
C GLY A 85 -5.90 15.49 9.12
N TYR A 86 -5.00 16.35 8.63
CA TYR A 86 -4.77 16.56 7.21
C TYR A 86 -4.22 15.28 6.54
N VAL A 87 -3.20 14.68 7.14
CA VAL A 87 -2.60 13.41 6.69
C VAL A 87 -3.65 12.30 6.60
N MET A 88 -4.49 12.16 7.63
CA MET A 88 -5.61 11.20 7.59
C MET A 88 -6.65 11.52 6.52
N GLY A 89 -6.87 12.80 6.20
CA GLY A 89 -7.70 13.23 5.08
C GLY A 89 -7.16 12.73 3.74
N VAL A 90 -5.85 12.92 3.50
CA VAL A 90 -5.18 12.42 2.30
C VAL A 90 -5.24 10.89 2.21
N ALA A 91 -5.03 10.19 3.33
CA ALA A 91 -5.12 8.73 3.38
C ALA A 91 -6.52 8.22 2.97
N ARG A 92 -7.59 8.88 3.42
CA ARG A 92 -8.97 8.53 3.02
C ARG A 92 -9.19 8.67 1.52
N LEU A 93 -8.66 9.73 0.90
CA LEU A 93 -8.72 9.90 -0.56
C LEU A 93 -7.91 8.84 -1.29
N LEU A 94 -6.73 8.50 -0.76
CA LEU A 94 -5.88 7.47 -1.35
C LEU A 94 -6.56 6.09 -1.35
N VAL A 95 -7.31 5.73 -0.31
CA VAL A 95 -8.11 4.49 -0.29
C VAL A 95 -9.07 4.40 -1.48
N LEU A 96 -9.76 5.50 -1.81
CA LEU A 96 -10.69 5.52 -2.95
C LEU A 96 -9.96 5.26 -4.28
N GLU A 97 -8.76 5.81 -4.44
CA GLU A 97 -7.92 5.57 -5.61
C GLU A 97 -7.41 4.12 -5.68
N ILE A 98 -7.03 3.54 -4.54
CA ILE A 98 -6.59 2.15 -4.43
C ILE A 98 -7.72 1.22 -4.86
N ILE A 99 -8.90 1.37 -4.27
CA ILE A 99 -10.08 0.56 -4.60
C ILE A 99 -10.37 0.65 -6.11
N LYS A 100 -10.42 1.86 -6.66
CA LYS A 100 -10.64 2.08 -8.10
C LYS A 100 -9.54 1.46 -8.98
N SER A 101 -8.30 1.41 -8.51
CA SER A 101 -7.21 0.75 -9.22
C SER A 101 -7.35 -0.76 -9.20
N LEU A 102 -7.69 -1.34 -8.05
CA LEU A 102 -7.90 -2.78 -7.89
C LEU A 102 -9.09 -3.27 -8.73
N THR A 103 -10.21 -2.54 -8.73
CA THR A 103 -11.36 -2.86 -9.58
C THR A 103 -10.96 -2.91 -11.06
N ARG A 104 -10.23 -1.91 -11.56
CA ARG A 104 -9.76 -1.87 -12.95
C ARG A 104 -8.78 -3.00 -13.28
N GLN A 105 -7.88 -3.33 -12.36
CA GLN A 105 -6.96 -4.46 -12.55
C GLN A 105 -7.72 -5.78 -12.65
N ARG A 106 -8.74 -5.97 -11.82
CA ARG A 106 -9.59 -7.16 -11.83
C ARG A 106 -10.40 -7.27 -13.13
N GLU A 107 -11.01 -6.18 -13.58
CA GLU A 107 -11.72 -6.12 -14.87
C GLU A 107 -10.81 -6.50 -16.04
N ALA A 108 -9.56 -6.01 -16.03
CA ALA A 108 -8.59 -6.35 -17.07
C ALA A 108 -8.15 -7.82 -17.07
N LEU A 109 -8.30 -8.53 -15.94
CA LEU A 109 -7.97 -9.95 -15.81
C LEU A 109 -9.16 -10.88 -16.09
N GLY A 110 -10.35 -10.35 -16.38
CA GLY A 110 -11.54 -11.15 -16.68
C GLY A 110 -12.12 -11.90 -15.47
N GLU A 111 -11.69 -11.56 -14.25
CA GLU A 111 -12.17 -12.20 -13.03
C GLU A 111 -13.46 -11.52 -12.54
N TYR A 112 -14.59 -12.23 -12.66
CA TYR A 112 -15.90 -11.75 -12.22
C TYR A 112 -15.95 -11.47 -10.71
N GLN A 113 -16.85 -10.56 -10.32
CA GLN A 113 -17.01 -9.99 -8.98
C GLN A 113 -17.13 -11.03 -7.86
N HIS A 114 -16.19 -10.98 -6.92
CA HIS A 114 -16.47 -11.21 -5.51
C HIS A 114 -16.37 -9.82 -4.91
N SER A 115 -17.51 -9.27 -4.49
CA SER A 115 -17.54 -7.95 -3.87
C SER A 115 -16.49 -7.92 -2.77
N TYR A 116 -15.58 -6.96 -2.83
CA TYR A 116 -14.92 -6.49 -1.61
C TYR A 116 -16.08 -5.98 -0.74
N SER A 117 -16.63 -6.86 0.09
CA SER A 117 -17.56 -6.47 1.12
C SER A 117 -16.84 -5.39 1.91
N GLU A 118 -17.55 -4.31 2.26
CA GLU A 118 -17.06 -3.34 3.23
C GLU A 118 -16.38 -4.12 4.33
N VAL A 119 -15.10 -3.80 4.58
CA VAL A 119 -14.23 -4.52 5.51
C VAL A 119 -14.84 -4.33 6.90
N ALA A 120 -15.82 -5.17 7.20
CA ALA A 120 -16.30 -5.40 8.53
C ALA A 120 -15.10 -5.89 9.32
N ASP A 121 -15.01 -5.44 10.55
CA ASP A 121 -14.08 -5.95 11.55
C ASP A 121 -14.38 -7.44 11.70
N VAL A 122 -13.73 -8.28 10.88
CA VAL A 122 -13.84 -9.74 10.98
C VAL A 122 -12.81 -10.11 12.04
N PRO A 123 -13.22 -10.45 13.27
CA PRO A 123 -12.27 -10.99 14.24
C PRO A 123 -11.52 -12.15 13.59
N GLU A 124 -10.20 -12.17 13.76
CA GLU A 124 -9.36 -13.31 13.42
C GLU A 124 -9.86 -14.52 14.23
N SER A 125 -10.81 -15.27 13.67
CA SER A 125 -11.25 -16.53 14.25
C SER A 125 -10.19 -17.59 13.95
N GLU A 126 -10.00 -18.52 14.89
CA GLU A 126 -9.12 -19.68 14.69
C GLU A 126 -9.42 -20.40 13.36
N SER A 127 -10.71 -20.46 12.97
CA SER A 127 -11.15 -21.01 11.68
C SER A 127 -10.58 -20.29 10.45
N ARG A 128 -10.39 -18.96 10.48
CA ARG A 128 -9.77 -18.22 9.37
C ARG A 128 -8.29 -18.55 9.24
N ILE A 129 -7.60 -18.76 10.35
CA ILE A 129 -6.18 -19.14 10.37
C ILE A 129 -6.01 -20.55 9.80
N ASP A 130 -6.85 -21.50 10.21
CA ASP A 130 -6.83 -22.88 9.68
C ASP A 130 -7.13 -22.93 8.18
N CYS A 131 -8.12 -22.15 7.74
CA CYS A 131 -8.41 -21.97 6.31
C CYS A 131 -7.21 -21.36 5.57
N LEU A 132 -6.55 -20.34 6.12
CA LEU A 132 -5.36 -19.76 5.51
C LEU A 132 -4.22 -20.77 5.37
N GLN A 133 -3.95 -21.58 6.41
CA GLN A 133 -2.95 -22.64 6.35
C GLN A 133 -3.26 -23.66 5.24
N THR A 134 -4.52 -24.08 5.13
CA THR A 134 -4.99 -25.00 4.09
C THR A 134 -4.83 -24.37 2.70
N CYS A 135 -5.27 -23.12 2.52
CA CYS A 135 -5.15 -22.39 1.25
C CYS A 135 -3.69 -22.16 0.83
N LEU A 136 -2.78 -21.93 1.78
CA LEU A 136 -1.34 -21.84 1.49
C LEU A 136 -0.77 -23.16 0.97
N GLN A 137 -1.29 -24.31 1.42
CA GLN A 137 -0.86 -25.63 0.93
C GLN A 137 -1.32 -25.92 -0.50
N GLN A 138 -2.36 -25.24 -1.00
CA GLN A 138 -2.85 -25.36 -2.37
C GLN A 138 -2.03 -24.53 -3.39
N LEU A 139 -1.14 -23.66 -2.92
CA LEU A 139 -0.19 -22.96 -3.79
C LEU A 139 0.96 -23.90 -4.19
N SER A 140 1.59 -23.65 -5.35
CA SER A 140 2.84 -24.32 -5.68
C SER A 140 3.91 -24.02 -4.61
N PRO A 141 4.88 -24.92 -4.36
CA PRO A 141 5.93 -24.71 -3.37
C PRO A 141 6.63 -23.36 -3.54
N ASP A 142 6.97 -22.98 -4.77
CA ASP A 142 7.61 -21.70 -5.09
C ASP A 142 6.73 -20.49 -4.76
N ASN A 143 5.42 -20.58 -5.01
CA ASN A 143 4.49 -19.47 -4.71
C ASN A 143 4.22 -19.35 -3.21
N ARG A 144 4.14 -20.49 -2.51
CA ARG A 144 4.00 -20.53 -1.05
C ARG A 144 5.25 -19.94 -0.38
N GLU A 145 6.44 -20.38 -0.79
CA GLU A 145 7.70 -19.83 -0.27
C GLU A 145 7.80 -18.33 -0.56
N PHE A 146 7.49 -17.92 -1.80
CA PHE A 146 7.50 -16.53 -2.21
C PHE A 146 6.61 -15.65 -1.32
N ILE A 147 5.34 -16.03 -1.14
CA ILE A 147 4.38 -15.17 -0.43
C ILE A 147 4.70 -15.07 1.06
N ILE A 148 5.19 -16.17 1.67
CA ILE A 148 5.64 -16.17 3.06
C ILE A 148 6.85 -15.26 3.23
N GLN A 149 7.90 -15.43 2.41
CA GLN A 149 9.10 -14.58 2.48
C GLN A 149 8.80 -13.10 2.19
N TYR A 150 7.82 -12.83 1.32
CA TYR A 150 7.42 -11.47 0.98
C TYR A 150 6.82 -10.70 2.17
N TYR A 151 6.10 -11.40 3.06
CA TYR A 151 5.42 -10.80 4.21
C TYR A 151 6.15 -11.03 5.56
N GLN A 152 7.17 -11.88 5.59
CA GLN A 152 7.95 -12.16 6.79
C GLN A 152 8.75 -10.94 7.30
N GLY A 153 8.84 -10.82 8.62
CA GLY A 153 9.59 -9.77 9.34
C GLY A 153 8.75 -8.53 9.66
N ASP A 154 9.33 -7.59 10.41
CA ASP A 154 8.67 -6.33 10.77
C ASP A 154 9.27 -5.11 10.07
N LYS A 155 8.42 -4.19 9.59
CA LYS A 155 8.79 -2.87 9.05
C LYS A 155 9.99 -2.91 8.09
N GLY A 156 11.19 -2.57 8.60
CA GLY A 156 12.43 -2.52 7.82
C GLY A 156 12.88 -3.89 7.31
N GLU A 157 12.59 -4.97 8.04
CA GLU A 157 12.91 -6.32 7.60
C GLU A 157 12.12 -6.72 6.36
N LYS A 158 10.84 -6.33 6.27
CA LYS A 158 10.02 -6.57 5.06
C LYS A 158 10.61 -5.88 3.83
N ILE A 159 11.10 -4.65 3.98
CA ILE A 159 11.72 -3.90 2.88
C ILE A 159 12.96 -4.65 2.37
N GLU A 160 13.82 -5.09 3.30
CA GLU A 160 15.04 -5.82 2.95
C GLU A 160 14.74 -7.21 2.37
N ASN A 161 13.75 -7.92 2.92
CA ASN A 161 13.31 -9.22 2.40
C ASN A 161 12.81 -9.09 0.96
N ARG A 162 11.98 -8.08 0.65
CA ARG A 162 11.53 -7.82 -0.73
C ARG A 162 12.68 -7.45 -1.66
N ARG A 163 13.67 -6.68 -1.17
CA ARG A 163 14.88 -6.34 -1.94
C ARG A 163 15.67 -7.60 -2.29
N LYS A 164 15.96 -8.46 -1.30
CA LYS A 164 16.65 -9.74 -1.48
C LYS A 164 15.89 -10.67 -2.40
N LEU A 165 14.56 -10.73 -2.27
CA LEU A 165 13.70 -11.55 -3.13
C LEU A 165 13.74 -11.10 -4.59
N GLY A 166 13.77 -9.78 -4.84
CA GLY A 166 13.95 -9.22 -6.18
C GLY A 166 15.31 -9.54 -6.79
N GLN A 167 16.38 -9.43 -6.00
CA GLN A 167 17.73 -9.81 -6.42
C GLN A 167 17.82 -11.30 -6.75
N ARG A 168 17.30 -12.16 -5.87
CA ARG A 168 17.29 -13.63 -6.05
C ARG A 168 16.54 -14.06 -7.32
N LEU A 169 15.41 -13.41 -7.60
CA LEU A 169 14.56 -13.74 -8.75
C LEU A 169 14.93 -12.95 -10.03
N GLY A 170 15.86 -12.00 -9.95
CA GLY A 170 16.25 -11.17 -11.09
C GLY A 170 15.13 -10.24 -11.60
N VAL A 171 14.17 -9.87 -10.75
CA VAL A 171 13.01 -9.05 -11.14
C VAL A 171 12.93 -7.74 -10.37
N ALA A 172 12.33 -6.73 -11.01
CA ALA A 172 12.07 -5.45 -10.37
C ALA A 172 11.06 -5.59 -9.21
N ILE A 173 11.16 -4.71 -8.23
CA ILE A 173 10.28 -4.71 -7.05
C ILE A 173 8.79 -4.59 -7.40
N ASN A 174 8.47 -3.86 -8.49
CA ASN A 174 7.10 -3.75 -8.97
C ASN A 174 6.56 -5.09 -9.49
N THR A 175 7.41 -5.93 -10.08
CA THR A 175 7.04 -7.29 -10.49
C THR A 175 6.74 -8.16 -9.28
N LEU A 176 7.55 -8.05 -8.21
CA LEU A 176 7.27 -8.74 -6.94
C LEU A 176 5.92 -8.32 -6.37
N ARG A 177 5.65 -7.01 -6.34
CA ARG A 177 4.38 -6.44 -5.85
C ARG A 177 3.19 -7.00 -6.62
N MET A 178 3.25 -7.02 -7.95
CA MET A 178 2.18 -7.58 -8.78
C MET A 178 1.98 -9.07 -8.53
N ARG A 179 3.07 -9.84 -8.37
CA ARG A 179 2.99 -11.27 -8.03
C ARG A 179 2.38 -11.50 -6.65
N ALA A 180 2.80 -10.72 -5.65
CA ALA A 180 2.27 -10.79 -4.28
C ALA A 180 0.78 -10.42 -4.24
N GLN A 181 0.36 -9.40 -5.00
CA GLN A 181 -1.03 -9.00 -5.10
C GLN A 181 -1.91 -10.13 -5.61
N ARG A 182 -1.54 -10.76 -6.73
CA ARG A 182 -2.30 -11.89 -7.31
C ARG A 182 -2.39 -13.08 -6.37
N LEU A 183 -1.29 -13.40 -5.68
CA LEU A 183 -1.28 -14.49 -4.70
C LEU A 183 -2.16 -14.17 -3.50
N ARG A 184 -2.18 -12.91 -3.04
CA ARG A 184 -3.07 -12.46 -1.97
C ARG A 184 -4.54 -12.55 -2.37
N GLU A 185 -4.89 -12.11 -3.57
CA GLU A 185 -6.27 -12.21 -4.10
C GLU A 185 -6.74 -13.66 -4.18
N ARG A 186 -5.89 -14.56 -4.69
CA ARG A 186 -6.18 -16.00 -4.73
C ARG A 186 -6.33 -16.61 -3.34
N LEU A 187 -5.47 -16.25 -2.39
CA LEU A 187 -5.57 -16.71 -1.00
C LEU A 187 -6.83 -16.17 -0.33
N GLN A 188 -7.17 -14.91 -0.54
CA GLN A 188 -8.38 -14.29 -0.01
C GLN A 188 -9.63 -15.03 -0.49
N GLY A 189 -9.77 -15.24 -1.81
CA GLY A 189 -10.91 -15.98 -2.36
C GLY A 189 -11.00 -17.42 -1.80
N CYS A 190 -9.87 -18.13 -1.71
CA CYS A 190 -9.83 -19.47 -1.11
C CYS A 190 -10.26 -19.47 0.37
N VAL A 191 -9.80 -18.50 1.16
CA VAL A 191 -10.17 -18.40 2.60
C VAL A 191 -11.64 -18.02 2.75
N GLU A 192 -12.14 -17.10 1.95
CA GLU A 192 -13.56 -16.73 1.93
C GLU A 192 -14.44 -17.94 1.58
N GLU A 193 -14.06 -18.74 0.59
CA GLU A 193 -14.76 -20.00 0.26
C GLU A 193 -14.66 -21.02 1.41
N CYS A 194 -13.47 -21.24 1.97
CA CYS A 194 -13.25 -22.20 3.05
C CYS A 194 -14.07 -21.90 4.31
N VAL A 195 -14.12 -20.63 4.72
CA VAL A 195 -14.86 -20.19 5.92
C VAL A 195 -16.37 -20.24 5.71
N ASN A 196 -16.86 -20.12 4.46
CA ASN A 196 -18.28 -20.20 4.15
C ASN A 196 -18.78 -21.66 3.97
N VAL A 197 -17.87 -22.62 3.79
CA VAL A 197 -18.19 -24.05 3.58
C VAL A 197 -18.05 -24.87 4.88
N GLY A 198 -17.30 -24.37 5.87
CA GLY A 198 -17.17 -24.98 7.21
C GLY A 198 -18.20 -24.46 8.21
#